data_AF-A0A2N1S5V5-F1
#
_entry.id   AF-A0A2N1S5V5-F1
#
_cell.length_a   1.000
_cell.length_b   1.000
_cell.length_c   1.000
_cell.angle_alpha   90.00
_cell.angle_beta   90.00
_cell.angle_gamma   90.00
#
_symmetry.space_group_name_H-M   'P 1'
#
loop_
_entity.id
_entity.type
_entity.pdbx_description
1 polymer ?
#
loop_
_entity_poly.entity_id
_entity_poly.type
_entity_poly.pdbx_seq_one_letter_code
_entity_poly.pdbx_strand_id
1 'polypeptide(L)'
;MRKYNEPPALESGIKELPLEQRPREKLQINGSTALSDNELLSILLGSGTSRKPVPILAKDILDLLDRTRGDSEILIEDLIKIDGMGMAKATLVCAALELGRRRLPAKRKQVIFPSDVYPLIRHYGNRPQEYFLCVSLNGAHEIIGVQVVSIGLVNHTLVHPREVFA
;
A
#
# COMPACT_ATOMS: atom_id res chain seq x y z
N MET A 1 2.43 -13.65 0.27
CA MET A 1 2.03 -13.29 -1.10
C MET A 1 0.52 -13.27 -1.12
N ARG A 2 -0.09 -12.11 -1.36
CA ARG A 2 -1.54 -12.06 -1.58
C ARG A 2 -1.79 -12.80 -2.89
N LYS A 3 -2.65 -13.82 -2.86
CA LYS A 3 -3.08 -14.49 -4.10
C LYS A 3 -4.03 -13.53 -4.79
N TYR A 4 -3.52 -12.72 -5.72
CA TYR A 4 -4.38 -12.04 -6.68
C TYR A 4 -5.10 -13.15 -7.46
N ASN A 5 -6.44 -13.08 -7.54
CA ASN A 5 -7.21 -14.01 -8.36
C ASN A 5 -6.53 -14.11 -9.73
N GLU A 6 -6.29 -15.34 -10.19
CA GLU A 6 -5.65 -15.54 -11.49
C GLU A 6 -6.46 -14.79 -12.54
N PRO A 7 -5.81 -13.98 -13.40
CA PRO A 7 -6.51 -13.30 -14.47
C PRO A 7 -7.25 -14.35 -15.31
N PRO A 8 -8.50 -14.09 -15.73
CA PRO A 8 -9.22 -15.01 -16.62
C PRO A 8 -8.34 -15.31 -17.84
N ALA A 9 -8.37 -16.58 -18.29
CA ALA A 9 -7.49 -17.21 -19.27
C ALA A 9 -6.73 -16.24 -20.20
N LEU A 10 -5.43 -16.14 -19.94
CA LEU A 10 -4.41 -15.20 -20.43
C LEU A 10 -4.15 -15.14 -21.95
N GLU A 11 -4.97 -15.79 -22.78
CA GLU A 11 -4.77 -15.80 -24.25
C GLU A 11 -5.78 -14.93 -25.01
N SER A 12 -6.88 -14.53 -24.36
CA SER A 12 -7.94 -13.73 -24.97
C SER A 12 -7.79 -12.26 -24.59
N GLY A 13 -7.82 -11.36 -25.58
CA GLY A 13 -7.77 -9.93 -25.29
C GLY A 13 -8.98 -9.49 -24.44
N ILE A 14 -8.87 -8.42 -23.65
CA ILE A 14 -10.01 -7.90 -22.85
C ILE A 14 -11.28 -7.69 -23.70
N LYS A 15 -11.12 -7.45 -25.01
CA LYS A 15 -12.23 -7.32 -25.96
C LYS A 15 -13.00 -8.63 -26.23
N GLU A 16 -12.41 -9.78 -25.97
CA GLU A 16 -13.03 -11.10 -26.17
C GLU A 16 -13.87 -11.54 -24.96
N LEU A 17 -13.67 -10.89 -23.81
CA LEU A 17 -14.51 -11.11 -22.64
C LEU A 17 -15.94 -10.60 -22.91
N PRO A 18 -16.97 -11.30 -22.38
CA PRO A 18 -18.32 -10.77 -22.28
C PRO A 18 -18.29 -9.36 -21.70
N LEU A 19 -19.15 -8.46 -22.19
CA LEU A 19 -19.19 -7.05 -21.78
C LEU A 19 -19.21 -6.90 -20.25
N GLU A 20 -20.03 -7.69 -19.56
CA GLU A 20 -20.18 -7.66 -18.10
C GLU A 20 -18.92 -8.09 -17.32
N GLN A 21 -18.00 -8.82 -17.97
CA GLN A 21 -16.73 -9.27 -17.40
C GLN A 21 -15.57 -8.34 -17.76
N ARG A 22 -15.76 -7.39 -18.69
CA ARG A 22 -14.73 -6.41 -19.01
C ARG A 22 -14.58 -5.44 -17.84
N PRO A 23 -13.35 -5.10 -17.40
CA PRO A 23 -13.15 -4.37 -16.15
C PRO A 23 -13.90 -3.03 -16.05
N ARG A 24 -13.93 -2.22 -17.12
CA ARG A 24 -14.56 -0.89 -17.08
C ARG A 24 -16.09 -1.00 -16.99
N GLU A 25 -16.66 -1.91 -17.75
CA GLU A 25 -18.08 -2.20 -17.79
C GLU A 25 -18.53 -2.87 -16.48
N LYS A 26 -17.76 -3.84 -15.98
CA LYS A 26 -17.95 -4.46 -14.66
C LYS A 26 -17.92 -3.44 -13.53
N LEU A 27 -17.01 -2.46 -13.59
CA LEU A 27 -16.95 -1.33 -12.64
C LEU A 27 -18.21 -0.46 -12.70
N GLN A 28 -18.74 -0.19 -13.89
CA GLN A 28 -19.96 0.61 -14.07
C GLN A 28 -21.21 -0.11 -13.54
N ILE A 29 -21.30 -1.42 -13.74
CA ILE A 29 -22.50 -2.22 -13.37
C ILE A 29 -22.45 -2.62 -11.89
N ASN A 30 -21.32 -3.14 -11.42
CA ASN A 30 -21.20 -3.81 -10.12
C ASN A 30 -20.42 -3.00 -9.08
N GLY A 31 -19.84 -1.85 -9.45
CA GLY A 31 -19.01 -1.02 -8.59
C GLY A 31 -17.61 -1.59 -8.35
N SER A 32 -16.76 -0.82 -7.65
CA SER A 32 -15.34 -1.12 -7.50
C SER A 32 -15.03 -2.36 -6.66
N THR A 33 -15.94 -2.76 -5.78
CA THR A 33 -15.79 -3.93 -4.89
C THR A 33 -15.88 -5.26 -5.63
N ALA A 34 -16.43 -5.28 -6.85
CA ALA A 34 -16.51 -6.48 -7.67
C ALA A 34 -15.21 -6.79 -8.44
N LEU A 35 -14.27 -5.86 -8.46
CA LEU A 35 -13.01 -6.01 -9.19
C LEU A 35 -11.90 -6.53 -8.29
N SER A 36 -11.03 -7.35 -8.87
CA SER A 36 -9.75 -7.71 -8.30
C SER A 36 -8.75 -6.54 -8.42
N ASP A 37 -7.71 -6.57 -7.59
CA ASP A 37 -6.60 -5.60 -7.66
C ASP A 37 -5.98 -5.53 -9.06
N ASN A 38 -5.88 -6.66 -9.77
CA ASN A 38 -5.37 -6.73 -11.13
C ASN A 38 -6.28 -6.00 -12.12
N GLU A 39 -7.60 -6.17 -12.00
CA GLU A 39 -8.58 -5.47 -12.85
C GLU A 39 -8.59 -3.97 -12.55
N LEU A 40 -8.55 -3.58 -11.27
CA LEU A 40 -8.46 -2.16 -10.86
C LEU A 40 -7.22 -1.49 -11.47
N LEU A 41 -6.06 -2.14 -11.34
CA LEU A 41 -4.83 -1.61 -11.90
C LEU A 41 -4.85 -1.62 -13.44
N SER A 42 -5.45 -2.63 -14.05
CA SER A 42 -5.63 -2.67 -15.51
C SER A 42 -6.49 -1.51 -16.03
N ILE A 43 -7.52 -1.11 -15.29
CA ILE A 43 -8.33 0.07 -15.63
C ILE A 43 -7.48 1.34 -15.56
N LEU A 44 -6.70 1.52 -14.48
CA LEU A 44 -5.81 2.67 -14.32
C LEU A 44 -4.81 2.76 -15.47
N LEU A 45 -4.09 1.67 -15.76
CA LEU A 45 -3.11 1.62 -16.84
C LEU A 45 -3.74 1.85 -18.22
N GLY A 46 -5.00 1.47 -18.40
CA GLY A 46 -5.80 1.66 -19.61
C GLY A 46 -5.44 0.72 -20.77
N SER A 47 -4.15 0.53 -21.05
CA SER A 47 -3.65 -0.33 -22.12
C SER A 47 -2.31 -1.00 -21.79
N GLY A 48 -2.03 -2.10 -22.49
CA GLY A 48 -0.75 -2.81 -22.40
C GLY A 48 0.29 -2.20 -23.34
N THR A 49 1.27 -3.01 -23.72
CA THR A 49 2.12 -2.79 -24.90
C THR A 49 1.79 -3.82 -25.96
N SER A 50 2.38 -3.70 -27.15
CA SER A 50 2.26 -4.72 -28.21
C SER A 50 2.76 -6.09 -27.78
N ARG A 51 3.74 -6.14 -26.86
CA ARG A 51 4.34 -7.38 -26.35
C ARG A 51 3.71 -7.88 -25.06
N LYS A 52 3.04 -6.99 -24.31
CA LYS A 52 2.59 -7.28 -22.95
C LYS A 52 1.18 -6.75 -22.70
N PRO A 53 0.16 -7.61 -22.72
CA PRO A 53 -1.22 -7.24 -22.38
C PRO A 53 -1.31 -6.56 -21.01
N VAL A 54 -2.28 -5.65 -20.86
CA VAL A 54 -2.45 -4.86 -19.62
C VAL A 54 -2.63 -5.71 -18.34
N PRO A 55 -3.32 -6.87 -18.34
CA PRO A 55 -3.45 -7.67 -17.12
C PRO A 55 -2.11 -8.27 -16.66
N ILE A 56 -1.23 -8.62 -17.60
CA ILE A 56 0.12 -9.11 -17.31
C ILE A 56 0.97 -7.97 -16.74
N LEU A 57 0.91 -6.80 -17.36
CA LEU A 57 1.61 -5.61 -16.86
C LEU A 57 1.14 -5.22 -15.45
N ALA A 58 -0.18 -5.28 -15.19
CA ALA A 58 -0.76 -5.03 -13.87
C ALA A 58 -0.26 -6.06 -12.84
N LYS A 59 -0.16 -7.34 -13.21
CA LYS A 59 0.36 -8.38 -12.31
C LYS A 59 1.80 -8.10 -11.87
N ASP A 60 2.68 -7.71 -12.79
CA ASP A 60 4.08 -7.44 -12.46
C ASP A 60 4.24 -6.24 -11.51
N ILE A 61 3.40 -5.22 -11.66
CA ILE A 61 3.38 -4.07 -10.74
C ILE A 61 2.87 -4.51 -9.36
N LEU A 62 1.82 -5.32 -9.31
CA LEU A 62 1.30 -5.88 -8.06
C LEU A 62 2.35 -6.75 -7.35
N ASP A 63 3.10 -7.57 -8.09
CA ASP A 63 4.21 -8.36 -7.53
C ASP A 63 5.35 -7.47 -6.99
N LEU A 64 5.65 -6.34 -7.64
CA LEU A 64 6.59 -5.34 -7.11
C LEU A 64 6.06 -4.68 -5.83
N LEU A 65 4.78 -4.29 -5.81
CA LEU A 65 4.10 -3.72 -4.64
C LEU A 65 4.15 -4.69 -3.46
N ASP A 66 3.86 -5.98 -3.69
CA ASP A 66 3.85 -7.02 -2.65
C ASP A 66 5.26 -7.32 -2.09
N ARG A 67 6.32 -7.15 -2.90
CA ARG A 67 7.71 -7.27 -2.44
C ARG A 67 8.16 -6.07 -1.62
N THR A 68 7.56 -4.91 -1.85
CA THR A 68 7.88 -3.68 -1.14
C THR A 68 7.25 -3.75 0.25
N ARG A 69 8.08 -3.83 1.29
CA ARG A 69 7.61 -4.05 2.67
C ARG A 69 7.23 -2.72 3.33
N GLY A 70 6.03 -2.65 3.90
CA GLY A 70 5.60 -1.58 4.82
C GLY A 70 5.25 -0.27 4.10
N ASP A 71 5.58 0.86 4.74
CA ASP A 71 5.33 2.23 4.25
C ASP A 71 6.44 2.74 3.32
N SER A 72 7.29 1.84 2.81
CA SER A 72 8.39 2.23 1.92
C SER A 72 7.82 2.81 0.63
N GLU A 73 8.22 4.03 0.28
CA GLU A 73 7.79 4.67 -0.96
C GLU A 73 8.33 3.90 -2.17
N ILE A 74 7.45 3.57 -3.11
CA ILE A 74 7.86 3.06 -4.42
C ILE A 74 8.20 4.26 -5.29
N LEU A 75 9.44 4.27 -5.73
CA LEU A 75 9.96 5.33 -6.58
C LEU A 75 9.61 5.05 -8.05
N ILE A 76 9.57 6.11 -8.85
CA ILE A 76 9.30 6.03 -10.29
C ILE A 76 10.34 5.12 -10.97
N GLU A 77 11.59 5.18 -10.50
CA GLU A 77 12.72 4.39 -10.98
C GLU A 77 12.51 2.89 -10.79
N ASP A 78 11.74 2.47 -9.78
CA ASP A 78 11.44 1.05 -9.56
C ASP A 78 10.37 0.54 -10.53
N LEU A 79 9.38 1.38 -10.84
CA LEU A 79 8.32 1.04 -11.79
C LEU A 79 8.84 0.98 -13.23
N ILE A 80 9.73 1.89 -13.64
CA ILE A 80 10.25 1.93 -15.02
C ILE A 80 11.13 0.72 -15.35
N LYS A 81 11.67 0.03 -14.34
CA LYS A 81 12.40 -1.25 -14.54
C LYS A 81 11.49 -2.37 -15.06
N ILE A 82 10.17 -2.24 -14.95
CA ILE A 82 9.21 -3.22 -15.48
C ILE A 82 9.04 -3.01 -16.99
N ASP A 83 9.31 -4.04 -17.80
CA ASP A 83 9.07 -3.97 -19.26
C ASP A 83 7.60 -3.63 -19.54
N GLY A 84 7.40 -2.55 -20.30
CA GLY A 84 6.09 -1.96 -20.60
C GLY A 84 5.66 -0.79 -19.71
N MET A 85 6.47 -0.40 -18.72
CA MET A 85 6.27 0.79 -17.89
C MET A 85 7.11 1.97 -18.36
N GLY A 86 6.53 2.83 -19.20
CA GLY A 86 7.10 4.14 -19.49
C GLY A 86 6.80 5.18 -18.39
N MET A 87 7.47 6.33 -18.46
CA MET A 87 7.30 7.46 -17.53
C MET A 87 5.83 7.76 -17.21
N ALA A 88 4.97 7.87 -18.23
CA ALA A 88 3.56 8.22 -18.04
C ALA A 88 2.78 7.22 -17.16
N LYS A 89 2.98 5.91 -17.38
CA LYS A 89 2.32 4.87 -16.58
C LYS A 89 2.91 4.79 -15.18
N ALA A 90 4.23 4.97 -15.04
CA ALA A 90 4.89 5.01 -13.74
C ALA A 90 4.37 6.18 -12.87
N THR A 91 4.33 7.39 -13.43
CA THR A 91 3.79 8.57 -12.73
C THR A 91 2.32 8.40 -12.35
N LEU A 92 1.51 7.75 -13.21
CA LEU A 92 0.12 7.47 -12.91
C LEU A 92 -0.03 6.56 -11.69
N VAL A 93 0.76 5.48 -11.62
CA VAL A 93 0.72 4.54 -10.49
C VAL A 93 1.18 5.22 -9.20
N CYS A 94 2.29 5.97 -9.22
CA CYS A 94 2.74 6.74 -8.06
C CYS A 94 1.67 7.73 -7.58
N ALA A 95 1.05 8.46 -8.51
CA ALA A 95 -0.03 9.41 -8.18
C ALA A 95 -1.25 8.71 -7.57
N ALA A 96 -1.65 7.54 -8.10
CA ALA A 96 -2.77 6.76 -7.58
C ALA A 96 -2.50 6.23 -6.17
N LEU A 97 -1.29 5.70 -5.92
CA LEU A 97 -0.88 5.22 -4.59
C LEU A 97 -0.85 6.36 -3.57
N GLU A 98 -0.26 7.50 -3.93
CA GLU A 98 -0.19 8.68 -3.06
C GLU A 98 -1.58 9.28 -2.79
N LEU A 99 -2.46 9.33 -3.81
CA LEU A 99 -3.84 9.76 -3.64
C LEU A 99 -4.59 8.83 -2.67
N GLY A 100 -4.41 7.51 -2.83
CA GLY A 100 -4.92 6.51 -1.91
C GLY A 100 -4.44 6.77 -0.49
N ARG A 101 -3.14 6.99 -0.29
CA ARG A 101 -2.54 7.31 1.02
C ARG A 101 -3.10 8.59 1.65
N ARG A 102 -3.36 9.63 0.84
CA ARG A 102 -3.89 10.93 1.33
C ARG A 102 -5.39 10.93 1.59
N ARG A 103 -6.17 10.16 0.83
CA ARG A 103 -7.64 10.24 0.83
C ARG A 103 -8.32 9.06 1.48
N LEU A 104 -7.69 7.90 1.47
CA LEU A 104 -8.15 6.73 2.19
C LEU A 104 -7.37 6.69 3.49
N PRO A 105 -8.02 6.81 4.66
CA PRO A 105 -7.35 6.42 5.88
C PRO A 105 -6.92 4.97 5.65
N ALA A 106 -5.61 4.69 5.76
CA ALA A 106 -5.17 3.31 5.94
C ALA A 106 -6.11 2.70 6.99
N LYS A 107 -6.59 1.46 6.81
CA LYS A 107 -7.27 0.75 7.90
C LYS A 107 -6.28 0.76 9.06
N ARG A 108 -6.40 1.76 9.92
CA ARG A 108 -5.50 2.00 11.02
C ARG A 108 -5.70 0.77 11.87
N LYS A 109 -4.60 0.06 12.14
CA LYS A 109 -4.68 -1.11 13.01
C LYS A 109 -5.36 -0.67 14.29
N GLN A 110 -6.53 -1.26 14.54
CA GLN A 110 -7.15 -1.14 15.84
C GLN A 110 -6.21 -1.80 16.84
N VAL A 111 -5.89 -1.09 17.91
CA VAL A 111 -5.15 -1.63 19.03
C VAL A 111 -6.18 -2.18 20.01
N ILE A 112 -6.32 -3.49 20.03
CA ILE A 112 -7.17 -4.21 20.98
C ILE A 112 -6.27 -4.74 22.12
N PHE A 113 -5.05 -5.17 21.78
CA PHE A 113 -4.07 -5.69 22.71
C PHE A 113 -2.70 -5.03 22.51
N PRO A 114 -1.83 -5.00 23.54
CA PRO A 114 -0.46 -4.47 23.41
C PRO A 114 0.35 -5.14 22.28
N SER A 115 0.05 -6.40 21.96
CA SER A 115 0.64 -7.14 20.84
C SER A 115 0.38 -6.50 19.48
N ASP A 116 -0.70 -5.73 19.33
CA ASP A 116 -1.05 -5.08 18.06
C ASP A 116 -0.09 -3.93 17.72
N VAL A 117 0.47 -3.30 18.77
CA VAL A 117 1.44 -2.21 18.68
C VAL A 117 2.86 -2.75 18.41
N TYR A 118 3.19 -3.92 18.95
CA TYR A 118 4.55 -4.47 18.89
C TYR A 118 5.19 -4.50 17.49
N PRO A 119 4.50 -4.93 16.40
CA PRO A 119 5.05 -4.89 15.05
C PRO A 119 5.50 -3.50 14.58
N LEU A 120 4.90 -2.43 15.10
CA LEU A 120 5.20 -1.04 14.75
C LEU A 120 6.48 -0.57 15.44
N ILE A 121 6.67 -0.97 16.71
CA ILE A 121 7.77 -0.49 17.55
C ILE A 121 8.94 -1.46 17.67
N ARG A 122 8.82 -2.70 17.17
CA ARG A 122 9.84 -3.77 17.32
C ARG A 122 11.25 -3.34 16.89
N HIS A 123 11.36 -2.44 15.92
CA HIS A 123 12.64 -1.96 15.40
C HIS A 123 13.39 -1.03 16.36
N TYR A 124 12.75 -0.55 17.43
CA TYR A 124 13.40 0.16 18.53
C TYR A 124 14.03 -0.79 19.56
N GLY A 125 13.56 -2.04 19.66
CA GLY A 125 14.01 -2.98 20.68
C GLY A 125 15.48 -3.41 20.57
N ASN A 126 16.08 -3.26 19.39
CA ASN A 126 17.49 -3.60 19.15
C ASN A 126 18.41 -2.38 19.17
N ARG A 127 17.92 -1.20 19.58
CA ARG A 127 18.73 0.02 19.61
C ARG A 127 19.59 0.06 20.88
N PRO A 128 20.80 0.64 20.81
CA PRO A 128 21.73 0.70 21.94
C PRO A 128 21.33 1.73 23.00
N GLN A 129 20.33 2.58 22.71
CA GLN A 129 19.80 3.59 23.60
C GLN A 129 18.33 3.31 23.88
N GLU A 130 17.84 3.73 25.05
CA GLU A 130 16.41 3.65 25.39
C GLU A 130 15.59 4.66 24.59
N TYR A 131 14.37 4.29 24.22
CA TYR A 131 13.43 5.17 23.52
C TYR A 131 12.10 5.16 24.24
N PHE A 132 11.59 6.34 24.60
CA PHE A 132 10.22 6.50 25.05
C PHE A 132 9.35 6.87 23.86
N LEU A 133 8.38 6.01 23.55
CA LEU A 133 7.49 6.15 22.41
C LEU A 133 6.07 6.47 22.87
N CYS A 134 5.39 7.39 22.19
CA CYS A 134 3.95 7.61 22.33
C CYS A 134 3.24 7.06 21.09
N VAL A 135 2.20 6.24 21.30
CA VAL A 135 1.35 5.71 20.24
C VAL A 135 -0.04 6.31 20.43
N SER A 136 -0.38 7.29 19.61
CA SER A 136 -1.64 8.01 19.72
C SER A 136 -2.75 7.22 19.02
N LEU A 137 -3.89 7.07 19.68
CA LEU A 137 -5.08 6.39 19.14
C LEU A 137 -6.25 7.37 19.02
N ASN A 138 -7.16 7.14 18.07
CA ASN A 138 -8.45 7.84 18.06
C ASN A 138 -9.47 7.16 18.99
N GLY A 139 -10.69 7.71 19.08
CA GLY A 139 -11.78 7.16 19.89
C GLY A 139 -12.27 5.75 19.47
N ALA A 140 -11.85 5.25 18.31
CA ALA A 140 -12.11 3.89 17.83
C ALA A 140 -10.91 2.95 18.03
N HIS A 141 -9.92 3.34 18.84
CA HIS A 141 -8.68 2.62 19.11
C HIS A 141 -7.76 2.44 17.90
N GLU A 142 -7.92 3.27 16.87
CA GLU A 142 -7.13 3.22 15.67
C GLU A 142 -5.88 4.11 15.79
N ILE A 143 -4.73 3.60 15.36
CA ILE A 143 -3.46 4.32 15.45
C ILE A 143 -3.46 5.59 14.59
N ILE A 144 -3.33 6.74 15.25
CA ILE A 144 -3.10 8.04 14.64
C ILE A 144 -1.62 8.17 14.22
N GLY A 145 -0.69 7.73 15.07
CA GLY A 145 0.74 7.81 14.81
C GLY A 145 1.59 7.23 15.94
N VAL A 146 2.90 7.13 15.68
CA VAL A 146 3.93 6.74 16.66
C VAL A 146 5.01 7.81 16.68
N GLN A 147 5.31 8.35 17.85
CA GLN A 147 6.29 9.41 18.04
C GLN A 147 7.33 9.00 19.07
N VAL A 148 8.59 9.38 18.84
CA VAL A 148 9.65 9.33 19.86
C VAL A 148 9.52 10.58 20.70
N VAL A 149 9.13 10.44 21.96
CA VAL A 149 9.00 11.57 22.89
C VAL A 149 10.36 11.90 23.50
N SER A 150 11.16 10.87 23.77
CA SER A 150 12.47 11.04 24.39
C SER A 150 13.40 9.88 24.04
N ILE A 151 14.69 10.19 24.03
CA ILE A 151 15.77 9.22 23.86
C ILE A 151 16.56 9.22 25.16
N GLY A 152 16.80 8.03 25.70
CA GLY A 152 17.47 7.83 26.96
C GLY A 152 18.90 8.37 26.96
N LEU A 153 19.28 8.90 28.11
CA LEU A 153 20.66 9.23 28.44
C LEU A 153 21.36 7.96 28.96
N VAL A 154 22.52 8.13 29.60
CA VAL A 154 23.39 7.01 30.01
C VAL A 154 22.70 6.01 30.96
N ASN A 155 21.79 6.47 31.82
CA ASN A 155 21.17 5.63 32.85
C ASN A 155 19.69 5.94 33.13
N HIS A 156 19.08 6.88 32.40
CA HIS A 156 17.67 7.23 32.58
C HIS A 156 17.12 7.90 31.33
N THR A 157 15.79 7.85 31.18
CA THR A 157 15.05 8.56 30.14
C THR A 157 14.15 9.62 30.78
N LEU A 158 14.45 10.90 30.55
CA LEU A 158 13.60 12.01 31.03
C LEU A 158 12.39 12.18 30.11
N VAL A 159 11.19 12.18 30.68
CA VAL A 159 9.93 12.36 29.95
C VAL A 159 9.14 13.47 30.61
N HIS A 160 8.91 14.56 29.88
CA HIS A 160 8.09 15.66 30.37
C HIS A 160 6.64 15.47 29.87
N PRO A 161 5.60 15.51 30.73
CA PRO A 161 4.21 15.26 30.32
C PRO A 161 3.74 16.09 29.12
N ARG A 162 4.17 17.36 29.04
CA ARG A 162 3.88 18.23 27.88
C ARG A 162 4.29 17.61 26.54
N GLU A 163 5.44 16.94 26.50
CA GLU A 163 5.97 16.33 25.27
C GLU A 163 5.19 15.05 24.89
N VAL A 164 4.48 14.42 25.84
CA VAL A 164 3.64 13.24 25.60
C VAL A 164 2.28 13.62 24.99
N PHE A 165 1.79 14.83 25.30
CA PHE A 165 0.46 15.32 24.88
C PHE A 165 0.50 16.42 23.80
N ALA A 166 1.68 16.69 23.22
CA ALA A 166 1.88 17.70 22.17
C ALA A 166 1.38 17.26 20.79
#